data_AF-A0AAU7ATD2-F1
#
_entry.id   AF-A0AAU7ATD2-F1
#
_cell.length_a   1.000
_cell.length_b   1.000
_cell.length_c   1.000
_cell.angle_alpha   90.00
_cell.angle_beta   90.00
_cell.angle_gamma   90.00
#
_symmetry.space_group_name_H-M   'P 1'
#
loop_
_entity.id
_entity.type
_entity.pdbx_description
1 polymer ?
#
loop_
_entity_poly.entity_id
_entity_poly.type
_entity_poly.pdbx_seq_one_letter_code
_entity_poly.pdbx_strand_id
1 'polypeptide(L)'
;MRLTTSRPTPAFVLALVALVFSMAGTGYAAAQISGSSIKSRSVSAQKVVTNALTGVEIKESSLGLVPRSTFAFSAESAASADTAKVADTAKAADVAKTADTATTAKTADTALVADKAKDADKLGGREPSEYLRSARTVRSVTFANVAINNGAETTAFCNPGEIAVGGGAGWFFVGTDTSVGSATVSTMIPVTDAGTNRSGFRGEGKNTSTVARDFKVYAICMAG
;
A
#
# COMPACT_ATOMS: atom_id res chain seq x y z
N MET A 1 -119.09 -13.43 -29.90
CA MET A 1 -118.49 -14.67 -29.35
C MET A 1 -118.78 -14.68 -27.85
N ARG A 2 -119.80 -15.42 -27.41
CA ARG A 2 -120.30 -15.38 -26.02
C ARG A 2 -119.70 -16.59 -25.29
N LEU A 3 -118.63 -16.37 -24.51
CA LEU A 3 -117.97 -17.41 -23.72
C LEU A 3 -118.85 -17.76 -22.52
N THR A 4 -119.42 -18.96 -22.52
CA THR A 4 -120.19 -19.51 -21.40
C THR A 4 -119.24 -20.00 -20.32
N THR A 5 -119.27 -19.39 -19.15
CA THR A 5 -118.51 -19.81 -17.98
C THR A 5 -119.08 -21.11 -17.43
N SER A 6 -118.39 -22.23 -17.64
CA SER A 6 -118.75 -23.52 -17.06
C SER A 6 -118.46 -23.49 -15.56
N ARG A 7 -119.44 -23.84 -14.73
CA ARG A 7 -119.21 -23.97 -13.28
C ARG A 7 -118.29 -25.18 -13.07
N PRO A 8 -117.09 -25.00 -12.49
CA PRO A 8 -116.18 -26.11 -12.27
C PRO A 8 -116.89 -27.16 -11.41
N THR A 9 -116.86 -28.41 -11.85
CA THR A 9 -117.51 -29.51 -11.14
C THR A 9 -116.77 -29.77 -9.81
N PRO A 10 -117.47 -30.20 -8.75
CA PRO A 10 -116.84 -30.49 -7.45
C PRO A 10 -115.65 -31.46 -7.56
N ALA A 11 -115.70 -32.40 -8.50
CA ALA A 11 -114.62 -33.33 -8.80
C ALA A 11 -113.36 -32.64 -9.36
N PHE A 12 -113.52 -31.58 -10.17
CA PHE A 12 -112.39 -30.84 -10.73
C PHE A 12 -111.66 -30.02 -9.66
N VAL A 13 -112.41 -29.47 -8.70
CA VAL A 13 -111.82 -28.77 -7.54
C VAL A 13 -111.01 -29.74 -6.68
N LEU A 14 -111.53 -30.94 -6.40
CA LEU A 14 -110.81 -31.96 -5.66
C LEU A 14 -109.55 -32.46 -6.40
N ALA A 15 -109.62 -32.62 -7.71
CA ALA A 15 -108.45 -33.00 -8.52
C ALA A 15 -107.34 -31.95 -8.44
N LEU A 16 -107.67 -30.66 -8.47
CA LEU A 16 -106.68 -29.58 -8.34
C LEU A 16 -106.06 -29.52 -6.94
N VAL A 17 -106.86 -29.68 -5.88
CA VAL A 17 -106.34 -29.70 -4.51
C VAL A 17 -105.43 -30.92 -4.28
N ALA A 18 -105.84 -32.09 -4.76
CA ALA A 18 -105.03 -33.31 -4.68
C ALA A 18 -103.70 -33.16 -5.46
N LEU A 19 -103.74 -32.51 -6.63
CA LEU A 19 -102.55 -32.26 -7.43
C LEU A 19 -101.57 -31.30 -6.73
N VAL A 20 -102.07 -30.22 -6.12
CA VAL A 20 -101.23 -29.28 -5.36
C VAL A 20 -100.64 -29.96 -4.12
N PHE A 21 -101.42 -30.77 -3.41
CA PHE A 21 -100.93 -31.53 -2.25
C PHE A 21 -99.87 -32.58 -2.64
N SER A 22 -100.04 -33.26 -3.78
CA SER A 22 -99.08 -34.24 -4.29
C SER A 22 -97.73 -33.60 -4.64
N MET A 23 -97.74 -32.36 -5.16
CA MET A 23 -96.51 -31.62 -5.49
C MET A 23 -95.85 -30.96 -4.26
N ALA A 24 -96.58 -30.73 -3.17
CA ALA A 24 -96.05 -30.06 -1.98
C ALA A 24 -95.04 -30.91 -1.18
N GLY A 25 -95.04 -32.23 -1.34
CA GLY A 25 -94.23 -33.14 -0.52
C GLY A 25 -92.72 -33.07 -0.77
N THR A 26 -92.26 -32.83 -2.00
CA THR A 26 -90.83 -32.91 -2.35
C THR A 26 -90.07 -31.61 -2.09
N GLY A 27 -90.74 -30.45 -2.13
CA GLY A 27 -90.11 -29.16 -1.86
C GLY A 27 -89.75 -28.93 -0.38
N TYR A 28 -90.52 -29.52 0.54
CA TYR A 28 -90.32 -29.31 1.98
C TYR A 28 -89.03 -29.96 2.51
N ALA A 29 -88.62 -31.11 1.94
CA ALA A 29 -87.41 -31.81 2.36
C ALA A 29 -86.13 -31.06 1.95
N ALA A 30 -86.11 -30.44 0.77
CA ALA A 30 -84.97 -29.65 0.29
C ALA A 30 -84.80 -28.35 1.10
N ALA A 31 -85.90 -27.74 1.54
CA ALA A 31 -85.87 -26.54 2.36
C ALA A 31 -85.41 -26.78 3.81
N GLN A 32 -85.57 -28.00 4.34
CA GLN A 32 -85.20 -28.38 5.71
C GLN A 32 -83.72 -28.79 5.86
N ILE A 33 -83.02 -29.10 4.78
CA ILE A 33 -81.60 -29.47 4.86
C ILE A 33 -80.74 -28.21 4.76
N SER A 34 -80.51 -27.58 5.91
CA SER A 34 -79.52 -26.52 6.06
C SER A 34 -78.18 -27.09 6.52
N GLY A 35 -77.07 -26.45 6.16
CA GLY A 35 -75.72 -26.88 6.58
C GLY A 35 -75.55 -27.03 8.09
N SER A 36 -76.35 -26.31 8.89
CA SER A 36 -76.38 -26.40 10.37
C SER A 36 -76.96 -27.72 10.92
N SER A 37 -77.79 -28.42 10.15
CA SER A 37 -78.35 -29.73 10.51
C SER A 37 -77.41 -30.90 10.17
N ILE A 38 -76.32 -30.63 9.44
CA ILE A 38 -75.33 -31.64 9.07
C ILE A 38 -74.37 -31.84 10.23
N LYS A 39 -74.35 -33.06 10.79
CA LYS A 39 -73.42 -33.44 11.84
C LYS A 39 -71.97 -33.42 11.32
N SER A 40 -71.04 -32.90 12.10
CA SER A 40 -69.62 -32.91 11.75
C SER A 40 -69.14 -34.32 11.38
N ARG A 41 -68.41 -34.44 10.27
CA ARG A 41 -67.88 -35.70 9.71
C ARG A 41 -68.93 -36.72 9.22
N SER A 42 -70.18 -36.32 9.01
CA SER A 42 -71.22 -37.24 8.49
C SER A 42 -71.25 -37.37 6.96
N VAL A 43 -70.63 -36.44 6.25
CA VAL A 43 -70.58 -36.45 4.78
C VAL A 43 -69.42 -37.34 4.32
N SER A 44 -69.72 -38.40 3.56
CA SER A 44 -68.70 -39.26 2.98
C SER A 44 -68.07 -38.61 1.73
N ALA A 45 -66.80 -38.93 1.46
CA ALA A 45 -66.07 -38.38 0.32
C ALA A 45 -66.75 -38.70 -1.04
N GLN A 46 -67.46 -39.81 -1.13
CA GLN A 46 -68.21 -40.23 -2.33
C GLN A 46 -69.41 -39.32 -2.66
N LYS A 47 -69.87 -38.51 -1.68
CA LYS A 47 -70.98 -37.56 -1.85
C LYS A 47 -70.50 -36.16 -2.26
N VAL A 48 -69.19 -35.94 -2.30
CA VAL A 48 -68.59 -34.68 -2.74
C VAL A 48 -68.21 -34.82 -4.21
N VAL A 49 -68.71 -33.91 -5.05
CA VAL A 49 -68.33 -33.86 -6.46
C VAL A 49 -66.88 -33.38 -6.58
N THR A 50 -66.12 -33.94 -7.51
CA THR A 50 -64.74 -33.55 -7.79
C THR A 50 -64.66 -32.04 -8.05
N ASN A 51 -63.73 -31.35 -7.38
CA ASN A 51 -63.53 -29.89 -7.45
C ASN A 51 -64.72 -29.04 -6.96
N ALA A 52 -65.67 -29.61 -6.22
CA ALA A 52 -66.77 -28.84 -5.64
C ALA A 52 -66.37 -27.98 -4.43
N LEU A 53 -65.23 -28.29 -3.80
CA LEU A 53 -64.68 -27.51 -2.70
C LEU A 53 -63.57 -26.60 -3.24
N THR A 54 -63.72 -25.29 -3.06
CA THR A 54 -62.71 -24.29 -3.41
C THR A 54 -62.05 -23.74 -2.13
N GLY A 55 -61.07 -22.84 -2.28
CA GLY A 55 -60.40 -22.18 -1.15
C GLY A 55 -61.32 -21.30 -0.30
N VAL A 56 -62.54 -21.01 -0.76
CA VAL A 56 -63.54 -20.27 0.03
C VAL A 56 -64.22 -21.17 1.06
N GLU A 57 -64.48 -22.43 0.72
CA GLU A 57 -65.11 -23.40 1.62
C GLU A 57 -64.11 -24.03 2.60
N ILE A 58 -62.81 -23.99 2.28
CA ILE A 58 -61.75 -24.59 3.07
C ILE A 58 -60.97 -23.52 3.82
N LYS A 59 -60.94 -23.60 5.16
CA LYS A 59 -60.06 -22.75 5.98
C LYS A 59 -58.62 -23.27 5.91
N GLU A 60 -57.89 -22.89 4.87
CA GLU A 60 -56.53 -23.36 4.60
C GLU A 60 -55.55 -23.10 5.75
N SER A 61 -55.73 -22.00 6.50
CA SER A 61 -54.92 -21.69 7.70
C SER A 61 -55.08 -22.67 8.86
N SER A 62 -56.11 -23.51 8.84
CA SER A 62 -56.30 -24.57 9.83
C SER A 62 -55.74 -25.93 9.39
N LEU A 63 -55.30 -26.05 8.13
CA LEU A 63 -54.64 -27.24 7.63
C LEU A 63 -53.16 -27.20 8.08
N GLY A 64 -52.69 -28.30 8.67
CA GLY A 64 -51.27 -28.45 9.00
C GLY A 64 -50.42 -28.63 7.74
N LEU A 65 -49.10 -28.63 7.91
CA LEU A 65 -48.18 -28.93 6.81
C LEU A 65 -48.43 -30.34 6.27
N VAL A 66 -48.62 -30.44 4.95
CA VAL A 66 -48.69 -31.72 4.26
C VAL A 66 -47.27 -32.31 4.15
N PRO A 67 -47.07 -33.65 4.21
CA PRO A 67 -45.74 -34.25 4.20
C PRO A 67 -44.86 -33.92 2.98
N ARG A 68 -45.44 -33.42 1.88
CA ARG A 68 -44.69 -32.94 0.71
C ARG A 68 -44.24 -31.48 0.82
N SER A 69 -44.91 -30.66 1.63
CA SER A 69 -44.52 -29.26 1.85
C SER A 69 -43.34 -29.13 2.82
N THR A 70 -43.15 -30.10 3.71
CA THR A 70 -41.93 -30.18 4.54
C THR A 70 -40.66 -30.38 3.71
N PHE A 71 -40.72 -31.14 2.61
CA PHE A 71 -39.58 -31.27 1.69
C PHE A 71 -39.25 -29.93 0.99
N ALA A 72 -40.25 -29.16 0.59
CA ALA A 72 -40.05 -27.84 0.00
C ALA A 72 -39.41 -26.86 1.01
N PHE A 73 -39.90 -26.88 2.25
CA PHE A 73 -39.35 -26.04 3.32
C PHE A 73 -37.89 -26.40 3.67
N SER A 74 -37.54 -27.69 3.68
CA SER A 74 -36.16 -28.14 3.87
C SER A 74 -35.24 -27.71 2.73
N ALA A 75 -35.72 -27.70 1.49
CA ALA A 75 -34.94 -27.22 0.35
C ALA A 75 -34.64 -25.71 0.42
N GLU A 76 -35.64 -24.91 0.82
CA GLU A 76 -35.46 -23.46 1.03
C GLU A 76 -34.50 -23.16 2.20
N SER A 77 -34.59 -23.95 3.27
CA SER A 77 -33.65 -23.87 4.40
C SER A 77 -32.21 -24.22 3.98
N ALA A 78 -32.03 -25.25 3.14
CA ALA A 78 -30.73 -25.62 2.60
C ALA A 78 -30.14 -24.53 1.70
N ALA A 79 -30.95 -23.94 0.80
CA ALA A 79 -30.52 -22.83 -0.04
C ALA A 79 -30.13 -21.58 0.79
N SER A 80 -30.85 -21.31 1.87
CA SER A 80 -30.53 -20.23 2.81
C SER A 80 -29.20 -20.49 3.53
N ALA A 81 -28.94 -21.74 3.93
CA ALA A 81 -27.67 -22.13 4.56
C ALA A 81 -26.49 -22.03 3.58
N ASP A 82 -26.67 -22.43 2.32
CA ASP A 82 -25.64 -22.28 1.28
C ASP A 82 -25.34 -20.80 1.01
N THR A 83 -26.38 -19.95 0.96
CA THR A 83 -26.21 -18.49 0.80
C THR A 83 -25.44 -17.88 1.98
N ALA A 84 -25.73 -18.31 3.20
CA ALA A 84 -24.98 -17.87 4.39
C ALA A 84 -23.50 -18.28 4.32
N LYS A 85 -23.21 -19.52 3.90
CA LYS A 85 -21.83 -20.01 3.72
C LYS A 85 -21.07 -19.23 2.63
N VAL A 86 -21.74 -18.90 1.54
CA VAL A 86 -21.16 -18.04 0.48
C VAL A 86 -20.84 -16.64 1.03
N ALA A 87 -21.72 -16.06 1.85
CA ALA A 87 -21.49 -14.75 2.47
C ALA A 87 -20.29 -14.77 3.45
N ASP A 88 -20.14 -15.82 4.26
CA ASP A 88 -18.99 -15.98 5.16
C ASP A 88 -17.68 -16.16 4.39
N THR A 89 -17.73 -16.90 3.28
CA THR A 89 -16.57 -17.07 2.38
C THR A 89 -16.17 -15.75 1.73
N ALA A 90 -17.14 -14.92 1.31
CA ALA A 90 -16.87 -13.59 0.77
C ALA A 90 -16.22 -12.67 1.81
N LYS A 91 -16.73 -12.64 3.05
CA LYS A 91 -16.11 -11.89 4.16
C LYS A 91 -14.68 -12.34 4.44
N ALA A 92 -14.41 -13.65 4.42
CA ALA A 92 -13.06 -14.18 4.60
C ALA A 92 -12.11 -13.70 3.49
N ALA A 93 -12.60 -13.61 2.24
CA ALA A 93 -11.83 -13.08 1.12
C ALA A 93 -11.51 -11.58 1.29
N ASP A 94 -12.46 -10.77 1.77
CA ASP A 94 -12.23 -9.34 2.05
C ASP A 94 -11.22 -9.13 3.18
N VAL A 95 -11.27 -9.97 4.23
CA VAL A 95 -10.28 -9.96 5.31
C VAL A 95 -8.89 -10.32 4.78
N ALA A 96 -8.78 -11.34 3.91
CA ALA A 96 -7.51 -11.71 3.29
C ALA A 96 -6.92 -10.57 2.45
N LYS A 97 -7.73 -9.93 1.60
CA LYS A 97 -7.31 -8.77 0.81
C LYS A 97 -6.83 -7.61 1.68
N THR A 98 -7.53 -7.35 2.80
CA THR A 98 -7.16 -6.32 3.76
C THR A 98 -5.80 -6.62 4.41
N ALA A 99 -5.54 -7.89 4.75
CA ALA A 99 -4.26 -8.33 5.32
C ALA A 99 -3.09 -8.19 4.33
N ASP A 100 -3.31 -8.48 3.05
CA ASP A 100 -2.31 -8.29 2.00
C ASP A 100 -1.97 -6.80 1.84
N THR A 101 -2.98 -5.93 1.76
CA THR A 101 -2.73 -4.47 1.70
C THR A 101 -1.99 -3.93 2.93
N ALA A 102 -2.29 -4.44 4.14
CA ALA A 102 -1.57 -4.04 5.35
C ALA A 102 -0.10 -4.49 5.33
N THR A 103 0.17 -5.69 4.78
CA THR A 103 1.54 -6.20 4.61
C THR A 103 2.31 -5.35 3.61
N THR A 104 1.72 -5.04 2.45
CA THR A 104 2.33 -4.17 1.44
C THR A 104 2.62 -2.76 1.99
N ALA A 105 1.70 -2.16 2.76
CA ALA A 105 1.92 -0.86 3.38
C ALA A 105 3.09 -0.88 4.36
N LYS A 106 3.17 -1.90 5.24
CA LYS A 106 4.31 -2.05 6.16
C LYS A 106 5.63 -2.25 5.43
N THR A 107 5.64 -3.01 4.34
CA THR A 107 6.84 -3.17 3.49
C THR A 107 7.24 -1.84 2.85
N ALA A 108 6.29 -1.03 2.38
CA ALA A 108 6.56 0.29 1.82
C ALA A 108 7.11 1.27 2.87
N ASP A 109 6.55 1.30 4.08
CA ASP A 109 7.06 2.11 5.19
C ASP A 109 8.49 1.68 5.57
N THR A 110 8.76 0.37 5.58
CA THR A 110 10.11 -0.16 5.86
C THR A 110 11.09 0.24 4.76
N ALA A 111 10.66 0.30 3.50
CA ALA A 111 11.48 0.75 2.39
C ALA A 111 11.76 2.27 2.44
N LEU A 112 10.79 3.08 2.88
CA LEU A 112 10.98 4.51 3.14
C LEU A 112 11.87 4.76 4.36
N VAL A 113 11.79 3.94 5.41
CA VAL A 113 12.71 4.04 6.56
C VAL A 113 14.12 3.52 6.22
N ALA A 114 14.27 2.76 5.12
CA ALA A 114 15.57 2.48 4.52
C ALA A 114 16.15 3.68 3.74
N ASP A 115 15.48 4.84 3.73
CA ASP A 115 16.02 6.08 3.19
C ASP A 115 17.26 6.50 3.98
N LYS A 116 18.42 6.27 3.33
CA LYS A 116 19.79 6.48 3.80
C LYS A 116 20.11 5.81 5.13
N ALA A 117 20.81 4.68 5.04
CA ALA A 117 21.73 4.29 6.10
C ALA A 117 22.58 5.52 6.47
N LYS A 118 22.72 5.84 7.77
CA LYS A 118 23.39 7.08 8.25
C LYS A 118 24.83 7.25 7.74
N ASP A 119 25.39 6.16 7.23
CA ASP A 119 26.71 5.99 6.64
C ASP A 119 26.70 5.94 5.12
N ALA A 120 25.55 5.95 4.44
CA ALA A 120 25.45 5.97 2.98
C ALA A 120 26.10 7.23 2.37
N ASP A 121 26.14 8.32 3.12
CA ASP A 121 26.84 9.56 2.74
C ASP A 121 28.31 9.61 3.18
N LYS A 122 28.77 8.60 3.93
CA LYS A 122 30.10 8.57 4.55
C LYS A 122 31.01 7.61 3.79
N LEU A 123 32.19 8.08 3.39
CA LEU A 123 33.25 7.22 2.87
C LEU A 123 34.05 6.69 4.07
N GLY A 124 33.97 5.39 4.36
CA GLY A 124 34.71 4.79 5.48
C GLY A 124 34.35 5.38 6.87
N GLY A 125 33.11 5.86 7.04
CA GLY A 125 32.64 6.46 8.30
C GLY A 125 33.00 7.93 8.50
N ARG A 126 33.63 8.57 7.52
CA ARG A 126 34.00 10.00 7.53
C ARG A 126 33.22 10.80 6.48
N GLU A 127 32.96 12.07 6.79
CA GLU A 127 32.30 12.99 5.87
C GLU A 127 33.19 13.29 4.65
N PRO A 128 32.65 13.43 3.43
CA PRO A 128 33.44 13.75 2.23
C PRO A 128 34.27 15.04 2.37
N SER A 129 33.75 16.02 3.13
CA SER A 129 34.45 17.28 3.42
C SER A 129 35.68 17.11 4.32
N GLU A 130 35.78 16.01 5.07
CA GLU A 130 36.94 15.69 5.90
C GLU A 130 38.15 15.29 5.04
N TYR A 131 37.91 14.67 3.88
CA TYR A 131 38.94 14.37 2.89
C TYR A 131 39.43 15.61 2.14
N LEU A 132 38.63 16.68 2.11
CA LEU A 132 38.98 17.95 1.47
C LEU A 132 39.72 18.93 2.40
N ARG A 133 39.86 18.61 3.71
CA ARG A 133 40.37 19.54 4.75
C ARG A 133 41.87 19.60 4.96
N SER A 134 42.69 18.87 4.22
CA SER A 134 44.13 19.14 4.24
C SER A 134 44.43 20.36 3.37
N ALA A 135 44.11 21.56 3.88
CA ALA A 135 44.43 22.84 3.25
C ALA A 135 45.95 22.91 3.03
N ARG A 136 46.36 22.53 1.82
CA ARG A 136 47.75 22.45 1.40
C ARG A 136 48.23 23.85 1.07
N THR A 137 48.95 24.47 1.99
CA THR A 137 49.55 25.80 1.79
C THR A 137 50.99 25.62 1.30
N VAL A 138 51.35 26.28 0.20
CA VAL A 138 52.75 26.32 -0.26
C VAL A 138 53.38 27.60 0.29
N ARG A 139 54.46 27.44 1.06
CA ARG A 139 55.27 28.56 1.57
C ARG A 139 56.61 28.53 0.85
N SER A 140 57.11 29.70 0.48
CA SER A 140 58.41 29.82 -0.17
C SER A 140 59.25 30.91 0.45
N VAL A 141 60.56 30.76 0.32
CA VAL A 141 61.52 31.81 0.67
C VAL A 141 62.48 31.97 -0.51
N THR A 142 62.88 33.21 -0.78
CA THR A 142 63.77 33.55 -1.89
C THR A 142 65.07 34.13 -1.34
N PHE A 143 66.19 33.54 -1.74
CA PHE A 143 67.51 34.13 -1.61
C PHE A 143 67.82 34.87 -2.92
N ALA A 144 67.72 36.19 -2.90
CA ALA A 144 67.80 37.00 -4.10
C ALA A 144 69.25 37.25 -4.54
N ASN A 145 69.46 37.45 -5.84
CA ASN A 145 70.71 37.93 -6.44
C ASN A 145 71.97 37.10 -6.08
N VAL A 146 71.89 35.77 -6.17
CA VAL A 146 73.05 34.90 -5.98
C VAL A 146 74.01 35.09 -7.15
N ALA A 147 75.23 35.55 -6.86
CA ALA A 147 76.26 35.76 -7.87
C ALA A 147 76.69 34.46 -8.57
N ILE A 148 77.32 34.60 -9.73
CA ILE A 148 77.83 33.49 -10.54
C ILE A 148 78.84 32.68 -9.71
N ASN A 149 78.76 31.35 -9.80
CA ASN A 149 79.58 30.37 -9.08
C ASN A 149 79.45 30.38 -7.55
N ASN A 150 78.50 31.14 -6.98
CA ASN A 150 78.23 31.12 -5.55
C ASN A 150 77.15 30.10 -5.19
N GLY A 151 77.27 29.57 -3.96
CA GLY A 151 76.24 28.75 -3.34
C GLY A 151 75.14 29.61 -2.72
N ALA A 152 73.94 29.05 -2.61
CA ALA A 152 72.85 29.60 -1.84
C ALA A 152 72.20 28.50 -1.01
N GLU A 153 71.89 28.84 0.24
CA GLU A 153 71.20 27.98 1.20
C GLU A 153 70.09 28.78 1.86
N THR A 154 68.88 28.23 1.89
CA THR A 154 67.77 28.84 2.61
C THR A 154 66.71 27.80 2.98
N THR A 155 65.83 28.14 3.91
CA THR A 155 64.84 27.21 4.46
C THR A 155 63.45 27.82 4.38
N ALA A 156 62.52 27.08 3.79
CA ALA A 156 61.10 27.39 3.84
C ALA A 156 60.47 26.67 5.04
N PHE A 157 59.97 27.42 6.01
CA PHE A 157 59.29 26.90 7.19
C PHE A 157 57.77 26.93 7.03
N CYS A 158 57.12 25.94 7.64
CA CYS A 158 55.69 25.95 7.91
C CYS A 158 55.38 26.77 9.16
N ASN A 159 54.13 27.24 9.29
CA ASN A 159 53.72 27.96 10.49
C ASN A 159 53.64 27.02 11.70
N PRO A 160 53.68 27.55 12.94
CA PRO A 160 53.42 26.74 14.14
C PRO A 160 52.08 26.00 14.04
N GLY A 161 52.08 24.69 14.29
CA GLY A 161 50.91 23.82 14.13
C GLY A 161 50.68 23.27 12.71
N GLU A 162 51.56 23.57 11.75
CA GLU A 162 51.59 22.94 10.43
C GLU A 162 52.73 21.92 10.33
N ILE A 163 52.53 20.85 9.55
CA ILE A 163 53.55 19.84 9.22
C ILE A 163 53.94 19.97 7.75
N ALA A 164 55.25 20.00 7.50
CA ALA A 164 55.83 19.97 6.17
C ALA A 164 55.79 18.56 5.58
N VAL A 165 55.03 18.37 4.50
CA VAL A 165 54.82 17.05 3.87
C VAL A 165 55.61 16.85 2.59
N GLY A 166 56.11 17.94 2.02
CA GLY A 166 56.98 17.93 0.85
C GLY A 166 57.61 19.29 0.63
N GLY A 167 58.62 19.36 -0.22
CA GLY A 167 59.29 20.62 -0.54
C GLY A 167 60.11 20.49 -1.81
N GLY A 168 60.63 21.62 -2.27
CA GLY A 168 61.46 21.68 -3.47
C GLY A 168 62.30 22.94 -3.48
N ALA A 169 63.31 22.99 -4.34
CA ALA A 169 64.05 24.21 -4.59
C ALA A 169 64.29 24.39 -6.08
N GLY A 170 64.55 25.62 -6.49
CA GLY A 170 64.84 25.94 -7.88
C GLY A 170 65.52 27.28 -8.03
N TRP A 171 66.06 27.49 -9.22
CA TRP A 171 66.70 28.72 -9.65
C TRP A 171 65.76 29.49 -10.57
N PHE A 172 65.71 30.81 -10.42
CA PHE A 172 64.77 31.68 -11.09
C PHE A 172 65.47 32.92 -11.67
N PHE A 173 64.89 33.53 -12.71
CA PHE A 173 65.34 34.86 -13.12
C PHE A 173 65.05 35.85 -12.00
N VAL A 174 65.99 36.78 -11.78
CA VAL A 174 65.92 37.76 -10.70
C VAL A 174 64.60 38.52 -10.74
N GLY A 175 63.87 38.52 -9.63
CA GLY A 175 62.58 39.21 -9.49
C GLY A 175 61.39 38.54 -10.19
N THR A 176 61.53 37.30 -10.66
CA THR A 176 60.45 36.56 -11.36
C THR A 176 60.21 35.17 -10.77
N ASP A 177 59.12 34.52 -11.19
CA ASP A 177 58.82 33.11 -10.91
C ASP A 177 59.15 32.18 -12.10
N THR A 178 59.91 32.66 -13.08
CA THR A 178 60.32 31.84 -14.21
C THR A 178 61.58 31.05 -13.84
N SER A 179 61.48 29.72 -13.87
CA SER A 179 62.60 28.82 -13.51
C SER A 179 63.66 28.76 -14.61
N VAL A 180 64.91 28.47 -14.22
CA VAL A 180 66.04 28.26 -15.12
C VAL A 180 66.71 26.91 -14.86
N GLY A 181 67.03 26.19 -15.93
CA GLY A 181 67.73 24.89 -15.85
C GLY A 181 69.26 24.98 -15.79
N SER A 182 69.83 26.18 -15.89
CA SER A 182 71.28 26.41 -15.98
C SER A 182 72.02 26.45 -14.63
N ALA A 183 71.39 26.04 -13.54
CA ALA A 183 71.94 26.06 -12.19
C ALA A 183 71.51 24.81 -11.41
N THR A 184 72.36 24.34 -10.50
CA THR A 184 72.17 23.05 -9.84
C THR A 184 71.55 23.22 -8.45
N VAL A 185 70.57 22.37 -8.15
CA VAL A 185 70.09 22.15 -6.77
C VAL A 185 70.89 20.96 -6.23
N SER A 186 71.61 21.17 -5.14
CA SER A 186 72.55 20.19 -4.59
C SER A 186 71.88 19.27 -3.58
N THR A 187 71.07 19.81 -2.68
CA THR A 187 70.40 19.04 -1.62
C THR A 187 69.04 19.63 -1.29
N MET A 188 68.14 18.76 -0.86
CA MET A 188 66.83 19.09 -0.28
C MET A 188 66.64 18.25 0.97
N ILE A 189 66.61 18.89 2.13
CA ILE A 189 66.60 18.20 3.44
C ILE A 189 65.38 18.68 4.24
N PRO A 190 64.53 17.76 4.75
CA PRO A 190 63.46 18.15 5.65
C PRO A 190 64.05 18.71 6.94
N VAL A 191 63.50 19.82 7.41
CA VAL A 191 63.85 20.41 8.70
C VAL A 191 62.84 19.92 9.72
N THR A 192 63.33 19.42 10.85
CA THR A 192 62.49 18.97 11.96
C THR A 192 62.54 19.99 13.10
N ASP A 193 61.41 20.23 13.76
CA ASP A 193 61.39 20.95 15.02
C ASP A 193 61.91 20.08 16.19
N ALA A 194 61.97 20.67 17.38
CA ALA A 194 62.41 19.98 18.61
C ALA A 194 61.50 18.79 18.99
N GLY A 195 60.32 18.66 18.38
CA GLY A 195 59.31 17.63 18.64
C GLY A 195 59.23 16.53 17.58
N THR A 196 60.28 16.38 16.74
CA THR A 196 60.38 15.41 15.61
C THR A 196 59.41 15.63 14.45
N ASN A 197 58.59 16.67 14.49
CA ASN A 197 57.70 17.02 13.39
C ASN A 197 58.51 17.72 12.29
N ARG A 198 58.20 17.39 11.03
CA ARG A 198 58.77 18.10 9.87
C ARG A 198 58.19 19.51 9.86
N SER A 199 59.02 20.52 10.12
CA SER A 199 58.64 21.92 10.24
C SER A 199 59.00 22.75 9.00
N GLY A 200 59.73 22.18 8.05
CA GLY A 200 60.06 22.86 6.80
C GLY A 200 60.95 22.05 5.87
N PHE A 201 61.45 22.70 4.82
CA PHE A 201 62.44 22.16 3.91
C PHE A 201 63.57 23.15 3.70
N ARG A 202 64.80 22.66 3.80
CA ARG A 202 66.02 23.38 3.48
C ARG A 202 66.50 22.97 2.10
N GLY A 203 66.82 23.95 1.28
CA GLY A 203 67.42 23.74 -0.03
C GLY A 203 68.78 24.39 -0.11
N GLU A 204 69.69 23.72 -0.81
CA GLU A 204 71.01 24.23 -1.14
C GLU A 204 71.24 24.07 -2.64
N GLY A 205 71.92 25.03 -3.25
CA GLY A 205 72.26 24.97 -4.67
C GLY A 205 73.47 25.84 -5.00
N LYS A 206 73.99 25.67 -6.22
CA LYS A 206 75.05 26.53 -6.75
C LYS A 206 74.60 27.20 -8.04
N ASN A 207 74.78 28.52 -8.14
CA ASN A 207 74.51 29.23 -9.37
C ASN A 207 75.64 28.97 -10.39
N THR A 208 75.47 27.98 -11.26
CA THR A 208 76.40 27.69 -12.36
C THR A 208 76.03 28.41 -13.65
N SER A 209 75.06 29.34 -13.61
CA SER A 209 74.66 30.09 -14.79
C SER A 209 75.60 31.26 -15.06
N THR A 210 75.49 31.87 -16.23
CA THR A 210 76.35 32.99 -16.65
C THR A 210 75.95 34.35 -16.06
N VAL A 211 74.89 34.41 -15.26
CA VAL A 211 74.38 35.65 -14.65
C VAL A 211 73.88 35.39 -13.21
N ALA A 212 73.63 36.45 -12.45
CA ALA A 212 73.02 36.32 -11.12
C ALA A 212 71.59 35.76 -11.20
N ARG A 213 71.19 34.96 -10.20
CA ARG A 213 69.89 34.28 -10.14
C ARG A 213 69.30 34.33 -8.74
N ASP A 214 67.98 34.20 -8.67
CA ASP A 214 67.29 34.01 -7.40
C ASP A 214 67.19 32.51 -7.11
N PHE A 215 67.45 32.12 -5.86
CA PHE A 215 67.26 30.76 -5.40
C PHE A 215 66.02 30.69 -4.52
N LYS A 216 65.03 29.86 -4.87
CA LYS A 216 63.80 29.73 -4.09
C LYS A 216 63.66 28.32 -3.53
N VAL A 217 63.26 28.24 -2.28
CA VAL A 217 62.93 26.99 -1.59
C VAL A 217 61.46 27.04 -1.21
N TYR A 218 60.78 25.91 -1.38
CA TYR A 218 59.35 25.73 -1.16
C TYR A 218 59.13 24.64 -0.11
N ALA A 219 58.18 24.87 0.79
CA ALA A 219 57.62 23.87 1.68
C ALA A 219 56.12 23.77 1.45
N ILE A 220 55.64 22.54 1.37
CA ILE A 220 54.23 22.18 1.30
C ILE A 220 53.80 21.86 2.73
N CYS A 221 52.95 22.73 3.28
CA CYS A 221 52.49 22.68 4.64
C CYS A 221 51.04 22.20 4.68
N MET A 222 50.73 21.34 5.65
CA MET A 222 49.38 20.91 5.98
C MET A 222 49.12 21.18 7.46
N ALA A 223 47.88 21.46 7.84
CA ALA A 223 47.51 21.55 9.25
C ALA A 223 47.85 20.21 9.95
N GLY A 224 48.60 20.30 11.04
CA GLY A 224 49.03 19.15 11.86
C GLY A 224 48.04 18.77 12.95
#